data_AF-A0A0D2NQJ0-F1
#
_entry.id   AF-A0A0D2NQJ0-F1
#
_cell.length_a   1.000
_cell.length_b   1.000
_cell.length_c   1.000
_cell.angle_alpha   90.00
_cell.angle_beta   90.00
_cell.angle_gamma   90.00
#
_symmetry.space_group_name_H-M   'P 1'
#
loop_
_entity.id
_entity.type
_entity.pdbx_description
1 polymer ?
#
loop_
_entity_poly.entity_id
_entity_poly.type
_entity_poly.pdbx_seq_one_letter_code
_entity_poly.pdbx_strand_id
1 'polypeptide(L)'
;MGDVAREDGAVGEKLVAGKLADMYAATGACRAYVSAVAHDADAGRANRKDCAAVILFNAERATQVALDAIQVLGGNGYVNDYPTGRLLRDAKLYEIGAGTSEIRRMLIGRELFKEAEQ
;
A
#
# COMPACT_ATOMS: atom_id res chain seq x y z
N MET A 1 19.30 -13.20 -34.51
CA MET A 1 17.90 -13.18 -34.03
C MET A 1 17.68 -13.99 -32.74
N GLY A 2 18.47 -15.04 -32.44
CA GLY A 2 18.26 -15.89 -31.26
C GLY A 2 18.78 -15.36 -29.92
N ASP A 3 19.73 -14.42 -29.89
CA ASP A 3 20.30 -13.86 -28.64
C ASP A 3 19.40 -12.79 -27.99
N VAL A 4 18.77 -11.94 -28.80
CA VAL A 4 17.98 -10.78 -28.30
C VAL A 4 16.77 -11.23 -27.47
N ALA A 5 16.05 -12.27 -27.92
CA ALA A 5 14.90 -12.80 -27.20
C ALA A 5 15.27 -13.43 -25.84
N ARG A 6 16.52 -13.89 -25.68
CA ARG A 6 17.03 -14.47 -24.43
C ARG A 6 17.42 -13.38 -23.44
N GLU A 7 18.00 -12.29 -23.90
CA GLU A 7 18.24 -11.09 -23.09
C GLU A 7 16.94 -10.43 -22.64
N ASP A 8 15.95 -10.29 -23.52
CA ASP A 8 14.64 -9.70 -23.20
C ASP A 8 13.89 -10.51 -22.12
N GLY A 9 13.95 -11.84 -22.20
CA GLY A 9 13.39 -12.73 -21.17
C GLY A 9 14.08 -12.54 -19.81
N ALA A 10 15.41 -12.46 -19.79
CA ALA A 10 16.18 -12.24 -18.57
C ALA A 10 15.99 -10.83 -17.98
N VAL A 11 15.75 -9.82 -18.81
CA VAL A 11 15.40 -8.46 -18.37
C VAL A 11 13.99 -8.45 -17.77
N GLY A 12 13.02 -9.10 -18.41
CA GLY A 12 11.65 -9.22 -17.89
C GLY A 12 11.60 -9.88 -16.50
N GLU A 13 12.31 -10.99 -16.31
CA GLU A 13 12.42 -11.67 -15.02
C GLU A 13 13.01 -10.77 -13.92
N LYS A 14 14.06 -10.00 -14.23
CA LYS A 14 14.69 -9.06 -13.28
C LYS A 14 13.75 -7.91 -12.90
N LEU A 15 12.98 -7.38 -13.85
CA LEU A 15 12.01 -6.31 -13.59
C LEU A 15 10.84 -6.79 -12.72
N VAL A 16 10.35 -8.01 -12.98
CA VAL A 16 9.34 -8.65 -12.12
C VAL A 16 9.89 -8.88 -10.71
N ALA A 17 11.12 -9.39 -10.58
CA ALA A 17 11.78 -9.57 -9.29
C ALA A 17 11.92 -8.24 -8.53
N GLY A 18 12.26 -7.16 -9.22
CA GLY A 18 12.29 -5.81 -8.64
C GLY A 18 10.93 -5.39 -8.07
N LYS A 19 9.85 -5.53 -8.84
CA LYS A 19 8.49 -5.25 -8.35
C LYS A 19 8.10 -6.09 -7.13
N LEU A 20 8.43 -7.38 -7.14
CA LEU A 20 8.15 -8.26 -6.02
C LEU A 20 8.94 -7.83 -4.76
N ALA A 21 10.17 -7.37 -4.92
CA ALA A 21 10.97 -6.83 -3.82
C ALA A 21 10.33 -5.56 -3.22
N ASP A 22 9.87 -4.63 -4.07
CA ASP A 22 9.17 -3.42 -3.61
C ASP A 22 7.85 -3.75 -2.89
N MET A 23 7.06 -4.67 -3.45
CA MET A 23 5.81 -5.15 -2.83
C MET A 23 6.08 -5.81 -1.46
N TYR A 24 7.15 -6.60 -1.35
CA TYR A 24 7.57 -7.21 -0.09
C TYR A 24 7.94 -6.16 0.95
N ALA A 25 8.78 -5.18 0.57
CA ALA A 25 9.21 -4.11 1.46
C ALA A 25 8.03 -3.25 1.93
N ALA A 26 7.14 -2.87 1.01
CA ALA A 26 5.93 -2.11 1.34
C ALA A 26 5.03 -2.87 2.33
N THR A 27 4.82 -4.18 2.11
CA THR A 27 4.02 -5.03 3.00
C THR A 27 4.66 -5.15 4.38
N GLY A 28 5.99 -5.28 4.45
CA GLY A 28 6.73 -5.30 5.72
C GLY A 28 6.55 -4.00 6.51
N ALA A 29 6.70 -2.85 5.85
CA ALA A 29 6.50 -1.54 6.46
C ALA A 29 5.05 -1.33 6.97
N CYS A 30 4.07 -1.73 6.15
CA CYS A 30 2.65 -1.69 6.51
C CYS A 30 2.37 -2.47 7.80
N ARG A 31 2.84 -3.73 7.86
CA ARG A 31 2.66 -4.60 9.03
C ARG A 31 3.32 -4.01 10.28
N ALA A 32 4.55 -3.54 10.16
CA ALA A 32 5.26 -2.93 11.29
C ALA A 32 4.53 -1.68 11.81
N TYR A 33 4.02 -0.83 10.91
CA TYR A 33 3.33 0.39 11.29
C TYR A 33 1.99 0.09 11.99
N VAL A 34 1.19 -0.82 11.44
CA VAL A 34 -0.06 -1.28 12.08
C VAL A 34 0.22 -1.87 13.45
N SER A 35 1.21 -2.75 13.59
CA SER A 35 1.57 -3.36 14.87
C SER A 35 1.98 -2.32 15.91
N ALA A 36 2.76 -1.30 15.53
CA ALA A 36 3.17 -0.25 16.46
C ALA A 36 1.97 0.57 16.97
N VAL A 37 1.10 1.03 16.07
CA VAL A 37 -0.08 1.84 16.46
C VAL A 37 -1.10 1.00 17.24
N ALA A 38 -1.30 -0.26 16.87
CA ALA A 38 -2.17 -1.18 17.62
C ALA A 38 -1.63 -1.41 19.03
N HIS A 39 -0.32 -1.61 19.19
CA HIS A 39 0.31 -1.78 20.51
C HIS A 39 0.08 -0.58 21.42
N ASP A 40 0.24 0.64 20.91
CA ASP A 40 -0.04 1.85 21.68
C ASP A 40 -1.53 1.99 22.00
N ALA A 41 -2.42 1.62 21.07
CA ALA A 41 -3.85 1.65 21.30
C ALA A 41 -4.28 0.68 22.42
N ASP A 42 -3.79 -0.57 22.38
CA ASP A 42 -4.06 -1.59 23.40
C ASP A 42 -3.53 -1.17 24.78
N ALA A 43 -2.44 -0.42 24.81
CA ALA A 43 -1.87 0.13 26.04
C ALA A 43 -2.56 1.43 26.53
N GLY A 44 -3.68 1.84 25.92
CA GLY A 44 -4.43 3.05 26.28
C GLY A 44 -3.75 4.35 25.86
N ARG A 45 -2.73 4.29 25.00
CA ARG A 45 -1.98 5.45 24.46
C ARG A 45 -2.36 5.77 23.01
N ALA A 46 -3.57 5.38 22.59
CA ALA A 46 -4.06 5.64 21.25
C ALA A 46 -4.00 7.15 20.93
N ASN A 47 -3.35 7.48 19.81
CA ASN A 47 -3.24 8.85 19.34
C ASN A 47 -4.03 9.04 18.03
N ARG A 48 -4.83 10.11 17.93
CA ARG A 48 -5.68 10.37 16.76
C ARG A 48 -4.89 10.52 15.47
N LYS A 49 -3.78 11.26 15.50
CA LYS A 49 -2.95 11.45 14.30
C LYS A 49 -2.30 10.15 13.86
N ASP A 50 -1.83 9.33 14.80
CA ASP A 50 -1.15 8.07 14.48
C ASP A 50 -2.14 7.03 13.94
N CYS A 51 -3.34 6.95 14.54
CA CYS A 51 -4.44 6.13 14.00
C CYS A 51 -4.87 6.56 12.59
N ALA A 52 -4.93 7.86 12.32
CA ALA A 52 -5.26 8.37 10.98
C ALA A 52 -4.12 8.13 9.98
N ALA A 53 -2.87 8.29 10.41
CA ALA A 53 -1.69 8.13 9.57
C ALA A 53 -1.46 6.66 9.20
N VAL A 54 -1.69 5.72 10.11
CA VAL A 54 -1.48 4.30 9.82
C VAL A 54 -2.47 3.78 8.79
N ILE A 55 -3.77 4.08 8.92
CA ILE A 55 -4.75 3.63 7.92
C ILE A 55 -4.57 4.36 6.59
N LEU A 56 -4.19 5.64 6.61
CA LEU A 56 -3.85 6.40 5.40
C LEU A 56 -2.71 5.72 4.62
N PHE A 57 -1.58 5.47 5.29
CA PHE A 57 -0.41 4.86 4.67
C PHE A 57 -0.73 3.45 4.14
N ASN A 58 -1.35 2.62 4.97
CA ASN A 58 -1.66 1.24 4.62
C ASN A 58 -2.65 1.14 3.45
N ALA A 59 -3.68 1.99 3.41
CA ALA A 59 -4.66 2.00 2.33
C ALA A 59 -4.00 2.29 0.97
N GLU A 60 -3.19 3.35 0.90
CA GLU A 60 -2.54 3.77 -0.34
C GLU A 60 -1.45 2.77 -0.78
N ARG A 61 -0.74 2.15 0.17
CA ARG A 61 0.18 1.05 -0.14
C ARG A 61 -0.55 -0.19 -0.63
N ALA A 62 -1.69 -0.55 -0.05
CA ALA A 62 -2.49 -1.70 -0.48
C ALA A 62 -2.97 -1.53 -1.94
N THR A 63 -3.45 -0.34 -2.30
CA THR A 63 -3.82 -0.02 -3.69
C THR A 63 -2.63 -0.16 -4.63
N GLN A 64 -1.47 0.40 -4.25
CA GLN A 64 -0.26 0.32 -5.08
C GLN A 64 0.20 -1.13 -5.28
N VAL A 65 0.24 -1.94 -4.21
CA VAL A 65 0.61 -3.37 -4.30
C VAL A 65 -0.39 -4.16 -5.15
N ALA A 66 -1.68 -3.84 -5.08
CA ALA A 66 -2.67 -4.47 -5.95
C ALA A 66 -2.49 -4.10 -7.42
N LEU A 67 -2.16 -2.83 -7.73
CA LEU A 67 -1.82 -2.39 -9.09
C LEU A 67 -0.54 -3.07 -9.60
N ASP A 68 0.48 -3.20 -8.76
CA ASP A 68 1.72 -3.90 -9.12
C ASP A 68 1.47 -5.39 -9.39
N ALA A 69 0.59 -6.04 -8.62
CA ALA A 69 0.18 -7.41 -8.88
C ALA A 69 -0.52 -7.57 -10.25
N ILE A 70 -1.39 -6.63 -10.64
CA ILE A 70 -1.98 -6.58 -11.99
C ILE A 70 -0.88 -6.48 -13.03
N GLN A 71 0.08 -5.57 -12.84
CA GLN A 71 1.17 -5.34 -13.79
C GLN A 71 2.11 -6.55 -13.93
N VAL A 72 2.41 -7.25 -12.84
CA VAL A 72 3.23 -8.48 -12.85
C VAL A 72 2.56 -9.59 -13.65
N LEU A 73 1.23 -9.73 -13.54
CA LEU A 73 0.47 -10.74 -14.30
C LEU A 73 0.15 -10.30 -15.74
N GLY A 74 0.43 -9.05 -16.12
CA GLY A 74 0.09 -8.51 -17.43
C GLY A 74 -1.42 -8.57 -17.71
N GLY A 75 -1.81 -8.97 -18.92
CA GLY A 75 -3.22 -9.09 -19.31
C GLY A 75 -4.04 -10.03 -18.42
N ASN A 76 -3.41 -11.09 -17.90
CA ASN A 76 -4.05 -12.01 -16.96
C ASN A 76 -4.44 -11.32 -15.64
N GLY A 77 -3.64 -10.35 -15.18
CA GLY A 77 -3.93 -9.58 -13.99
C GLY A 77 -5.10 -8.61 -14.15
N TYR A 78 -5.42 -8.23 -15.39
CA TYR A 78 -6.50 -7.28 -15.70
C TYR A 78 -7.88 -7.95 -15.80
N VAL A 79 -7.93 -9.18 -16.30
CA VAL A 79 -9.18 -9.94 -16.45
C VAL A 79 -9.67 -10.49 -15.11
N ASN A 80 -10.95 -10.88 -15.05
CA ASN A 80 -11.58 -11.35 -13.82
C ASN A 80 -11.24 -12.79 -13.43
N ASP A 81 -10.47 -13.51 -14.26
CA ASP A 81 -10.05 -14.89 -13.98
C ASP A 81 -9.03 -14.97 -12.83
N TYR A 82 -8.33 -13.85 -12.56
CA TYR A 82 -7.39 -13.72 -11.46
C TYR A 82 -7.93 -12.76 -10.39
N PRO A 83 -7.58 -12.96 -9.10
CA PRO A 83 -8.16 -12.19 -8.00
C PRO A 83 -7.70 -10.73 -7.95
N THR A 84 -6.68 -10.35 -8.72
CA THR A 84 -6.03 -9.03 -8.69
C THR A 84 -7.00 -7.86 -8.89
N GLY A 85 -7.93 -7.98 -9.84
CA GLY A 85 -8.96 -6.95 -10.05
C GLY A 85 -9.90 -6.79 -8.85
N ARG A 86 -10.25 -7.88 -8.16
CA ARG A 86 -11.03 -7.83 -6.91
C ARG A 86 -10.22 -7.18 -5.79
N LEU A 87 -8.97 -7.61 -5.60
CA LEU A 87 -8.08 -7.08 -4.57
C LEU A 87 -7.86 -5.56 -4.72
N LEU A 88 -7.75 -5.06 -5.94
CA LEU A 88 -7.65 -3.62 -6.18
C LEU A 88 -8.90 -2.86 -5.70
N ARG A 89 -10.10 -3.38 -6.00
CA ARG A 89 -11.36 -2.76 -5.57
C ARG A 89 -11.52 -2.80 -4.06
N ASP A 90 -11.16 -3.91 -3.43
CA ASP A 90 -11.16 -4.06 -1.98
C ASP A 90 -10.18 -3.08 -1.32
N ALA A 91 -8.96 -2.98 -1.85
CA ALA A 91 -7.94 -2.05 -1.36
C ALA A 91 -8.40 -0.59 -1.48
N LYS A 92 -8.99 -0.22 -2.62
CA LYS A 92 -9.43 1.15 -2.87
C LYS A 92 -10.52 1.60 -1.90
N LEU A 93 -11.34 0.69 -1.40
CA LEU A 93 -12.35 1.00 -0.40
C LEU A 93 -11.74 1.61 0.87
N TYR A 94 -10.53 1.22 1.27
CA TYR A 94 -9.89 1.79 2.45
C TYR A 94 -9.50 3.26 2.28
N GLU A 95 -9.30 3.74 1.06
CA GLU A 95 -8.99 5.15 0.79
C GLU A 95 -10.23 6.07 0.83
N ILE A 96 -11.43 5.51 0.65
CA ILE A 96 -12.68 6.29 0.51
C ILE A 96 -13.69 6.02 1.62
N GLY A 97 -13.70 4.81 2.18
CA GLY A 97 -14.63 4.36 3.21
C GLY A 97 -14.22 4.84 4.60
N ALA A 98 -15.22 5.08 5.47
CA ALA A 98 -15.05 5.45 6.88
C ALA A 98 -14.08 6.64 7.12
N GLY A 99 -14.02 7.57 6.16
CA GLY A 99 -13.14 8.74 6.15
C GLY A 99 -12.13 8.65 5.00
N THR A 100 -12.13 9.63 4.10
CA THR A 100 -11.26 9.58 2.93
C THR A 100 -9.79 9.85 3.28
N SER A 101 -8.89 9.48 2.38
CA SER A 101 -7.46 9.79 2.46
C SER A 101 -7.16 11.30 2.63
N GLU A 102 -7.97 12.18 2.04
CA GLU A 102 -7.85 13.64 2.19
C GLU A 102 -8.27 14.09 3.59
N ILE A 103 -9.38 13.56 4.10
CA ILE A 103 -9.86 13.87 5.46
C ILE A 103 -8.84 13.43 6.50
N ARG A 104 -8.19 12.28 6.31
CA ARG A 104 -7.11 11.81 7.20
C ARG A 104 -5.90 12.74 7.17
N ARG A 105 -5.46 13.18 5.98
CA ARG A 105 -4.38 14.18 5.87
C ARG A 105 -4.72 15.48 6.58
N MET A 106 -5.94 15.98 6.41
CA MET A 106 -6.42 17.18 7.09
C MET A 106 -6.38 17.01 8.62
N LEU A 107 -6.85 15.87 9.13
CA LEU A 107 -6.80 15.56 10.57
C LEU A 107 -5.36 15.49 11.08
N ILE A 108 -4.47 14.77 10.40
CA ILE A 108 -3.06 14.66 10.77
C ILE A 108 -2.42 16.04 10.82
N GLY A 109 -2.60 16.85 9.76
CA GLY A 109 -2.06 18.20 9.70
C GLY A 109 -2.57 19.08 10.85
N ARG A 110 -3.87 19.04 11.15
CA ARG A 110 -4.46 19.78 12.26
C ARG A 110 -3.86 19.41 13.61
N GLU A 111 -3.63 18.12 13.87
CA GLU A 111 -3.03 17.69 15.14
C GLU A 111 -1.55 18.10 15.24
N LEU A 112 -0.79 18.01 14.14
CA LEU A 112 0.60 18.47 14.10
C LEU A 112 0.73 19.97 14.38
N PHE A 113 -0.15 20.81 13.83
CA PHE A 113 -0.14 22.26 14.12
C PHE A 113 -0.41 22.56 15.60
N LYS A 114 -1.39 21.89 16.21
CA LYS A 114 -1.70 22.09 17.65
C LYS A 114 -0.55 21.71 18.56
N GLU A 115 0.23 20.69 18.20
CA GLU A 115 1.40 20.28 18.99
C GLU A 115 2.57 21.26 18.85
N ALA A 116 2.71 21.89 17.68
CA ALA A 116 3.76 22.90 17.45
C ALA A 116 3.48 24.25 18.14
N GLU A 117 2.21 24.53 18.47
CA GLU A 117 1.77 25.73 19.17
C GLU A 117 1.83 25.61 20.71
N GLN A 118 2.18 24.43 21.24
CA GLN A 118 2.33 24.14 22.67
C GLN A 118 3.79 24.25 23.11
#